data_AF-A0A1G1HA61-F1
#
_entry.id   AF-A0A1G1HA61-F1
#
_cell.length_a   1.000
_cell.length_b   1.000
_cell.length_c   1.000
_cell.angle_alpha   90.00
_cell.angle_beta   90.00
_cell.angle_gamma   90.00
#
_symmetry.space_group_name_H-M   'P 1'
#
loop_
_entity.id
_entity.type
_entity.pdbx_description
1 polymer ?
#
loop_
_entity_poly.entity_id
_entity_poly.type
_entity_poly.pdbx_seq_one_letter_code
_entity_poly.pdbx_strand_id
1 'polypeptide(L)'
;MGNGDKREITIESWFNRYLSRWFGYLDDIILIIVALGIVTLAVILLSEAFSDFYYFTTHSISHIISELMFVLILMELFRQVLRQLSRHKFSLNPFLFIGLIASIRGILIIQMRLALGWTESWITLAQIGIYAIIVLIMVISFYLSARIEKSSD
;
A
#
# COMPACT_ATOMS: atom_id res chain seq x y z
N MET A 1 -52.89 -1.20 21.94
CA MET A 1 -51.57 -0.64 21.60
C MET A 1 -50.49 -1.27 22.48
N GLY A 2 -49.37 -1.69 21.89
CA GLY A 2 -48.05 -1.62 22.53
C GLY A 2 -47.58 -2.82 23.35
N ASN A 3 -47.22 -3.96 22.71
CA ASN A 3 -46.27 -4.90 23.33
C ASN A 3 -45.44 -5.74 22.33
N GLY A 4 -45.24 -5.25 21.11
CA GLY A 4 -44.46 -5.95 20.06
C GLY A 4 -43.05 -5.38 19.82
N ASP A 5 -42.77 -4.16 20.29
CA ASP A 5 -41.67 -3.33 19.76
C ASP A 5 -40.39 -3.32 20.63
N LYS A 6 -40.37 -4.02 21.78
CA LYS A 6 -39.24 -3.95 22.73
C LYS A 6 -38.26 -5.13 22.64
N ARG A 7 -38.52 -6.15 21.82
CA ARG A 7 -37.67 -7.36 21.75
C ARG A 7 -36.67 -7.39 20.60
N GLU A 8 -36.83 -6.58 19.55
CA GLU A 8 -35.88 -6.56 18.42
C GLU A 8 -34.65 -5.68 18.66
N ILE A 9 -34.76 -4.64 19.49
CA ILE A 9 -33.68 -3.66 19.70
C ILE A 9 -32.53 -4.22 20.58
N THR A 10 -32.75 -5.33 21.30
CA THR A 10 -31.77 -5.83 22.28
C THR A 10 -30.77 -6.83 21.68
N ILE A 11 -31.14 -7.59 20.64
CA ILE A 11 -30.30 -8.69 20.10
C ILE A 11 -29.14 -8.18 19.23
N GLU A 12 -29.33 -7.10 18.47
CA GLU A 12 -28.27 -6.53 17.62
C GLU A 12 -27.08 -5.99 18.42
N SER A 13 -27.31 -5.51 19.66
CA SER A 13 -26.26 -4.88 20.48
C SER A 13 -25.25 -5.86 21.11
N TRP A 14 -25.58 -7.15 21.17
CA TRP A 14 -24.75 -8.19 21.78
C TRP A 14 -23.89 -8.92 20.73
N PHE A 15 -24.45 -9.19 19.54
CA PHE A 15 -23.74 -9.80 18.42
C PHE A 15 -22.60 -8.90 17.91
N ASN A 16 -22.83 -7.59 17.85
CA ASN A 16 -21.86 -6.61 17.36
C ASN A 16 -20.62 -6.43 18.28
N ARG A 17 -20.75 -6.74 19.58
CA ARG A 17 -19.63 -6.73 20.54
C ARG A 17 -18.77 -7.99 20.49
N TYR A 18 -19.31 -9.10 19.98
CA TYR A 18 -18.55 -10.34 19.82
C TYR A 18 -17.81 -10.35 18.48
N LEU A 19 -18.46 -9.96 17.37
CA LEU A 19 -17.84 -9.90 16.05
C LEU A 19 -16.66 -8.92 15.97
N SER A 20 -16.76 -7.75 16.61
CA SER A 20 -15.69 -6.73 16.61
C SER A 20 -14.40 -7.18 17.32
N ARG A 21 -14.49 -8.06 18.33
CA ARG A 21 -13.31 -8.63 18.99
C ARG A 21 -12.60 -9.68 18.13
N TRP A 22 -13.35 -10.51 17.43
CA TRP A 22 -12.78 -11.51 16.52
C TRP A 22 -12.15 -10.86 15.27
N PHE A 23 -12.79 -9.82 14.71
CA PHE A 23 -12.21 -9.05 13.62
C PHE A 23 -10.92 -8.31 14.04
N GLY A 24 -10.86 -7.78 15.27
CA GLY A 24 -9.64 -7.14 15.77
C GLY A 24 -8.45 -8.09 15.88
N TYR A 25 -8.66 -9.30 16.40
CA TYR A 25 -7.59 -10.30 16.49
C TYR A 25 -7.10 -10.76 15.11
N LEU A 26 -8.02 -10.93 14.15
CA LEU A 26 -7.65 -11.33 12.79
C LEU A 26 -6.86 -10.22 12.07
N ASP A 27 -7.29 -8.97 12.21
CA ASP A 27 -6.57 -7.83 11.62
C ASP A 27 -5.15 -7.73 12.22
N ASP A 28 -5.01 -7.78 13.55
CA ASP A 28 -3.70 -7.76 14.22
C ASP A 28 -2.80 -8.93 13.80
N ILE A 29 -3.34 -10.14 13.67
CA ILE A 29 -2.58 -11.32 13.21
C ILE A 29 -2.11 -11.14 11.77
N ILE A 30 -2.97 -10.63 10.88
CA ILE A 30 -2.60 -10.35 9.48
C ILE A 30 -1.48 -9.31 9.43
N LEU A 31 -1.60 -8.22 10.20
CA LEU A 31 -0.58 -7.18 10.28
C LEU A 31 0.77 -7.73 10.78
N ILE A 32 0.75 -8.59 11.80
CA ILE A 32 1.94 -9.25 12.36
C ILE A 32 2.59 -10.17 11.33
N ILE A 33 1.81 -11.01 10.65
CA ILE A 33 2.33 -11.94 9.62
C ILE A 33 2.95 -11.16 8.46
N VAL A 34 2.28 -10.11 7.98
CA VAL A 34 2.79 -9.27 6.88
C VAL A 34 4.06 -8.54 7.31
N ALA A 35 4.09 -7.95 8.51
CA ALA A 35 5.27 -7.29 9.04
C ALA A 35 6.46 -8.26 9.14
N LEU A 36 6.24 -9.45 9.67
CA LEU A 36 7.28 -10.48 9.81
C LEU A 36 7.77 -10.98 8.44
N GLY A 37 6.87 -11.13 7.47
CA GLY A 37 7.21 -11.49 6.09
C GLY A 37 8.09 -10.44 5.40
N ILE A 38 7.76 -9.16 5.53
CA ILE A 38 8.56 -8.06 4.96
C ILE A 38 9.94 -8.00 5.60
N VAL A 39 10.02 -8.12 6.93
CA VAL A 39 11.30 -8.12 7.65
C VAL A 39 12.16 -9.28 7.19
N THR A 40 11.58 -10.47 7.07
CA THR A 40 12.30 -11.67 6.62
C THR A 40 12.81 -11.50 5.18
N LEU A 41 11.96 -11.04 4.26
CA LEU A 41 12.35 -10.76 2.88
C LEU A 41 13.45 -9.69 2.78
N ALA A 42 13.33 -8.63 3.58
CA ALA A 42 14.34 -7.58 3.64
C ALA A 42 15.69 -8.13 4.12
N VAL A 43 15.70 -8.99 5.14
CA VAL A 43 16.93 -9.64 5.63
C VAL A 43 17.54 -10.55 4.57
N ILE A 44 16.75 -11.34 3.86
CA ILE A 44 17.25 -12.22 2.78
C ILE A 44 17.92 -11.40 1.69
N LEU A 45 17.21 -10.40 1.14
CA LEU A 45 17.71 -9.57 0.05
C LEU A 45 18.93 -8.73 0.47
N LEU A 46 18.95 -8.28 1.73
CA LEU A 46 20.11 -7.60 2.29
C LEU A 46 21.28 -8.57 2.46
N SER A 47 21.05 -9.82 2.87
CA SER A 47 22.10 -10.84 2.94
C SER A 47 22.69 -11.15 1.56
N GLU A 48 21.86 -11.23 0.51
CA GLU A 48 22.31 -11.41 -0.87
C GLU A 48 23.18 -10.22 -1.32
N ALA A 49 22.70 -8.99 -1.10
CA ALA A 49 23.46 -7.77 -1.39
C ALA A 49 24.83 -7.72 -0.69
N PHE A 50 24.89 -8.14 0.59
CA PHE A 50 26.15 -8.20 1.33
C PHE A 50 27.11 -9.28 0.80
N SER A 51 26.59 -10.44 0.42
CA SER A 51 27.38 -11.50 -0.19
C SER A 51 27.97 -11.05 -1.52
N ASP A 52 27.16 -10.42 -2.37
CA ASP A 52 27.58 -9.93 -3.69
C ASP A 52 28.62 -8.81 -3.59
N PHE A 53 28.52 -7.96 -2.57
CA PHE A 53 29.54 -6.95 -2.25
C PHE A 53 30.87 -7.58 -1.81
N TYR A 54 30.83 -8.64 -0.99
CA TYR A 54 32.04 -9.30 -0.47
C TYR A 54 32.85 -9.99 -1.56
N TYR A 55 32.20 -10.57 -2.58
CA TYR A 55 32.88 -11.26 -3.68
C TYR A 55 33.38 -10.33 -4.81
N PHE A 56 33.33 -9.00 -4.63
CA PHE A 56 34.00 -7.97 -5.47
C PHE A 56 33.91 -8.18 -6.99
N THR A 57 32.71 -8.47 -7.49
CA THR A 57 32.46 -8.51 -8.94
C THR A 57 31.94 -7.13 -9.39
N THR A 58 32.75 -6.42 -10.19
CA THR A 58 32.53 -5.01 -10.61
C THR A 58 31.24 -4.77 -11.43
N HIS A 59 30.47 -5.82 -11.75
CA HIS A 59 29.17 -5.71 -12.44
C HIS A 59 27.97 -5.60 -11.49
N SER A 60 28.15 -5.75 -10.16
CA SER A 60 27.03 -5.97 -9.23
C SER A 60 26.44 -4.72 -8.57
N ILE A 61 27.10 -3.55 -8.57
CA ILE A 61 26.61 -2.39 -7.79
C ILE A 61 25.21 -1.93 -8.25
N SER A 62 24.99 -1.91 -9.56
CA SER A 62 23.71 -1.54 -10.18
C SER A 62 22.59 -2.53 -9.79
N HIS A 63 22.93 -3.82 -9.77
CA HIS A 63 22.02 -4.90 -9.38
C HIS A 63 21.66 -4.85 -7.90
N ILE A 64 22.65 -4.63 -7.03
CA ILE A 64 22.45 -4.47 -5.58
C ILE A 64 21.53 -3.28 -5.27
N ILE A 65 21.76 -2.13 -5.91
CA ILE A 65 20.91 -0.94 -5.71
C ILE A 65 19.46 -1.24 -6.16
N SER A 66 19.29 -1.96 -7.27
CA SER A 66 17.98 -2.37 -7.76
C SER A 66 17.21 -3.20 -6.74
N GLU A 67 17.87 -4.18 -6.14
CA GLU A 67 17.26 -5.08 -5.16
C GLU A 67 16.91 -4.34 -3.87
N LEU A 68 17.83 -3.51 -3.37
CA LEU A 68 17.58 -2.69 -2.19
C LEU A 68 16.43 -1.70 -2.41
N MET A 69 16.39 -1.01 -3.56
CA MET A 69 15.28 -0.13 -3.92
C MET A 69 13.96 -0.89 -4.00
N PHE A 70 13.96 -2.08 -4.61
CA PHE A 70 12.77 -2.92 -4.66
C PHE A 70 12.27 -3.29 -3.26
N VAL A 71 13.15 -3.74 -2.36
CA VAL A 71 12.83 -4.04 -0.96
C VAL A 71 12.25 -2.83 -0.27
N LEU A 72 12.93 -1.68 -0.38
CA LEU A 72 12.53 -0.45 0.30
C LEU A 72 11.17 0.02 -0.20
N ILE A 73 10.95 0.03 -1.52
CA ILE A 73 9.67 0.43 -2.11
C ILE A 73 8.56 -0.53 -1.67
N LEU A 74 8.83 -1.85 -1.66
CA LEU A 74 7.88 -2.86 -1.21
C LEU A 74 7.52 -2.66 0.27
N MET A 75 8.51 -2.54 1.14
CA MET A 75 8.35 -2.28 2.58
C MET A 75 7.54 -1.02 2.84
N GLU A 76 7.87 0.06 2.14
CA GLU A 76 7.18 1.33 2.31
C GLU A 76 5.73 1.25 1.79
N LEU A 77 5.46 0.43 0.75
CA LEU A 77 4.11 0.22 0.19
C LEU A 77 3.25 -0.58 1.14
N PHE A 78 3.77 -1.68 1.66
CA PHE A 78 3.10 -2.41 2.73
C PHE A 78 2.81 -1.50 3.93
N ARG A 79 3.76 -0.68 4.39
CA ARG A 79 3.52 0.25 5.50
C ARG A 79 2.31 1.16 5.25
N GLN A 80 2.10 1.61 4.01
CA GLN A 80 0.94 2.42 3.66
C GLN A 80 -0.36 1.61 3.65
N VAL A 81 -0.33 0.40 3.12
CA VAL A 81 -1.48 -0.52 3.13
C VAL A 81 -1.89 -0.84 4.57
N LEU A 82 -0.94 -1.21 5.43
CA LEU A 82 -1.19 -1.52 6.85
C LEU A 82 -1.77 -0.31 7.58
N ARG A 83 -1.22 0.90 7.36
CA ARG A 83 -1.77 2.16 7.93
C ARG A 83 -3.19 2.46 7.47
N GLN A 84 -3.58 2.01 6.27
CA GLN A 84 -4.92 2.20 5.76
C GLN A 84 -5.90 1.20 6.35
N LEU A 85 -5.50 -0.08 6.42
CA LEU A 85 -6.30 -1.14 7.00
C LEU A 85 -6.60 -0.88 8.48
N SER A 86 -5.61 -0.36 9.23
CA SER A 86 -5.77 -0.06 10.65
C SER A 86 -6.71 1.14 10.93
N ARG A 87 -7.14 1.91 9.92
CA ARG A 87 -8.03 3.06 10.12
C ARG A 87 -9.50 2.62 9.95
N HIS A 88 -10.22 2.55 11.08
CA HIS A 88 -11.63 2.16 11.18
C HIS A 88 -12.66 3.05 10.45
N LYS A 89 -12.25 4.13 9.78
CA LYS A 89 -13.14 4.97 8.98
C LYS A 89 -12.54 5.15 7.59
N PHE A 90 -13.13 4.48 6.59
CA PHE A 90 -12.89 4.70 5.17
C PHE A 90 -13.26 6.14 4.82
N SER A 91 -12.29 7.05 4.94
CA SER A 91 -12.38 8.39 4.41
C SER A 91 -11.73 8.39 3.02
N LEU A 92 -12.37 9.07 2.07
CA LEU A 92 -11.88 9.17 0.69
C LEU A 92 -10.49 9.82 0.65
N ASN A 93 -10.23 10.75 1.56
CA ASN A 93 -9.02 11.55 1.58
C ASN A 93 -7.75 10.70 1.84
N PRO A 94 -7.64 9.88 2.91
CA PRO A 94 -6.52 8.94 3.09
C PRO A 94 -6.37 7.91 1.97
N PHE A 95 -7.48 7.41 1.43
CA PHE A 95 -7.45 6.44 0.33
C PHE A 95 -6.79 7.04 -0.93
N LEU A 96 -7.17 8.26 -1.31
CA LEU A 96 -6.58 8.98 -2.44
C LEU A 96 -5.09 9.23 -2.22
N PHE A 97 -4.66 9.60 -1.01
CA PHE A 97 -3.24 9.75 -0.70
C PHE A 97 -2.45 8.46 -0.88
N ILE A 98 -2.97 7.33 -0.39
CA ILE A 98 -2.25 6.05 -0.49
C ILE A 98 -2.20 5.56 -1.94
N GLY A 99 -3.28 5.69 -2.71
CA GLY A 99 -3.26 5.33 -4.12
C GLY A 99 -2.38 6.25 -4.97
N LEU A 100 -2.28 7.53 -4.61
CA LEU A 100 -1.35 8.47 -5.24
C LEU A 100 0.10 8.05 -5.00
N ILE A 101 0.46 7.76 -3.74
CA ILE A 101 1.82 7.33 -3.40
C ILE A 101 2.16 5.98 -4.03
N ALA A 102 1.21 5.03 -4.07
CA ALA A 102 1.39 3.74 -4.75
C ALA A 102 1.68 3.92 -6.25
N SER A 103 0.96 4.84 -6.91
CA SER A 103 1.15 5.14 -8.34
C SER A 103 2.50 5.80 -8.62
N ILE A 104 2.91 6.78 -7.79
CA ILE A 104 4.24 7.41 -7.89
C ILE A 104 5.35 6.37 -7.71
N ARG A 105 5.19 5.43 -6.78
CA ARG A 105 6.14 4.32 -6.58
C ARG A 105 6.24 3.42 -7.80
N GLY A 106 5.11 3.06 -8.42
CA GLY A 106 5.08 2.30 -9.67
C GLY A 106 5.92 2.96 -10.77
N ILE A 107 5.81 4.29 -10.91
CA ILE A 107 6.62 5.08 -11.86
C ILE A 107 8.11 4.99 -11.52
N LEU A 108 8.49 5.16 -10.24
CA LEU A 108 9.88 5.08 -9.81
C LEU A 108 10.51 3.70 -10.07
N ILE A 109 9.76 2.61 -9.86
CA ILE A 109 10.24 1.25 -10.17
C ILE A 109 10.55 1.12 -11.66
N ILE A 110 9.66 1.63 -12.52
CA ILE A 110 9.87 1.53 -13.97
C ILE A 110 11.08 2.39 -14.39
N GLN A 111 11.19 3.61 -13.87
CA GLN A 111 12.34 4.48 -14.13
C GLN A 111 13.66 3.82 -13.71
N MET A 112 13.69 3.16 -12.55
CA MET A 112 14.84 2.40 -12.09
C MET A 112 15.18 1.26 -13.06
N ARG A 113 14.18 0.45 -13.46
CA ARG A 113 14.40 -0.64 -14.44
C ARG A 113 14.97 -0.12 -15.75
N LEU A 114 14.47 1.02 -16.24
CA LEU A 114 15.00 1.67 -17.44
C LEU A 114 16.46 2.13 -17.23
N ALA A 115 16.78 2.73 -16.08
CA ALA A 115 18.13 3.16 -15.74
C ALA A 115 19.14 2.00 -15.65
N LEU A 116 18.67 0.80 -15.29
CA LEU A 116 19.46 -0.43 -15.21
C LEU A 116 19.68 -1.10 -16.58
N GLY A 117 19.22 -0.49 -17.67
CA GLY A 117 19.40 -1.01 -19.04
C GLY A 117 18.41 -2.11 -19.43
N TRP A 118 17.27 -2.23 -18.72
CA TRP A 118 16.21 -3.15 -19.12
C TRP A 118 15.58 -2.62 -20.41
N THR A 119 15.29 -3.52 -21.36
CA THR A 119 14.86 -3.14 -22.71
C THR A 119 13.61 -2.28 -22.69
N GLU A 120 13.69 -1.11 -23.35
CA GLU A 120 12.53 -0.28 -23.65
C GLU A 120 11.60 -1.04 -24.60
N SER A 121 10.55 -1.62 -24.02
CA SER A 121 9.43 -2.19 -24.74
C SER A 121 8.29 -1.18 -24.78
N TRP A 122 7.48 -1.21 -25.84
CA TRP A 122 6.21 -0.49 -25.92
C TRP A 122 5.32 -0.75 -24.70
N ILE A 123 5.44 -1.93 -24.10
CA ILE A 123 4.71 -2.31 -22.87
C ILE A 123 5.17 -1.45 -21.68
N THR A 124 6.47 -1.20 -21.53
CA THR A 124 7.04 -0.40 -20.43
C THR A 124 6.58 1.05 -20.54
N LEU A 125 6.59 1.63 -21.75
CA LEU A 125 6.08 2.98 -22.01
C LEU A 125 4.58 3.09 -21.71
N ALA A 126 3.79 2.10 -22.13
CA ALA A 126 2.36 2.05 -21.82
C ALA A 126 2.09 1.97 -20.31
N GLN A 127 2.88 1.20 -19.56
CA GLN A 127 2.76 1.12 -18.10
C GLN A 127 3.01 2.47 -17.40
N ILE A 128 4.04 3.22 -17.82
CA ILE A 128 4.28 4.57 -17.29
C ILE A 128 3.09 5.48 -17.60
N GLY A 129 2.57 5.41 -18.83
CA GLY A 129 1.37 6.14 -19.22
C GLY A 129 0.15 5.82 -18.35
N ILE A 130 -0.08 4.54 -18.04
CA ILE A 130 -1.16 4.09 -17.16
C ILE A 130 -1.00 4.68 -15.76
N TYR A 131 0.19 4.60 -15.16
CA TYR A 131 0.42 5.20 -13.84
C TYR A 131 0.23 6.72 -13.86
N ALA A 132 0.67 7.41 -14.91
CA ALA A 132 0.46 8.85 -15.06
C ALA A 132 -1.04 9.21 -15.15
N ILE A 133 -1.83 8.42 -15.90
CA ILE A 133 -3.29 8.60 -15.99
C ILE A 133 -3.95 8.35 -14.62
N ILE A 134 -3.56 7.31 -13.90
CA ILE A 134 -4.09 7.03 -12.55
C ILE A 134 -3.80 8.19 -11.59
N VAL A 135 -2.58 8.73 -11.61
CA VAL A 135 -2.20 9.91 -10.82
C VAL A 135 -3.07 11.10 -11.19
N LEU A 136 -3.27 11.37 -12.49
CA LEU A 136 -4.10 12.47 -12.97
C LEU A 136 -5.55 12.34 -12.46
N ILE A 137 -6.15 11.16 -12.59
CA ILE A 137 -7.50 10.88 -12.11
C ILE A 137 -7.59 11.10 -10.59
N MET A 138 -6.63 10.59 -9.82
CA MET A 138 -6.63 10.76 -8.36
C MET A 138 -6.51 12.22 -7.94
N VAL A 139 -5.65 13.01 -8.60
CA VAL A 139 -5.51 14.44 -8.32
C VAL A 139 -6.82 15.19 -8.63
N ILE A 140 -7.48 14.85 -9.75
CA ILE A 140 -8.78 15.44 -10.11
C ILE A 140 -9.85 15.07 -9.07
N SER A 141 -9.91 13.79 -8.66
CA SER A 141 -10.85 13.33 -7.63
C SER A 141 -10.62 14.04 -6.29
N PHE A 142 -9.36 14.20 -5.88
CA PHE A 142 -9.01 14.93 -4.67
C PHE A 142 -9.42 16.40 -4.76
N TYR A 143 -9.12 17.06 -5.89
CA TYR A 143 -9.51 18.45 -6.11
C TYR A 143 -11.02 18.66 -6.06
N LEU A 144 -11.80 17.74 -6.65
CA LEU A 144 -13.25 17.80 -6.61
C LEU A 144 -13.78 17.59 -5.19
N SER A 145 -13.24 16.62 -4.45
CA SER A 145 -13.60 16.36 -3.05
C SER A 145 -13.34 17.58 -2.16
N ALA A 146 -12.17 18.21 -2.31
CA ALA A 146 -11.81 19.41 -1.55
C ALA A 146 -12.72 20.61 -1.84
N ARG A 147 -13.29 20.69 -3.06
CA ARG A 147 -14.17 21.79 -3.45
C ARG A 147 -15.58 21.66 -2.88
N ILE A 148 -16.09 20.42 -2.76
CA ILE A 148 -17.43 20.15 -2.22
C ILE A 148 -17.47 20.38 -0.70
N GLU A 149 -16.38 20.04 -0.01
CA GLU A 149 -16.28 20.26 1.44
C GLU A 149 -16.28 21.75 1.79
N LYS A 150 -15.70 22.59 0.92
CA LYS A 150 -15.65 24.06 1.08
C LYS A 150 -16.95 24.81 0.77
N SER A 151 -18.00 24.12 0.28
CA SER A 151 -19.31 24.74 0.02
C SER A 151 -20.40 24.34 1.03
N SER A 152 -20.04 23.54 2.05
CA SER A 152 -20.93 23.18 3.16
C SER A 152 -20.59 23.87 4.48
N ASP A 153 -19.56 24.74 4.47
CA ASP A 153 -19.24 25.74 5.50
C ASP A 153 -19.54 27.15 4.97
#